data_AF-A0A2E2AUX2-F1
#
_entry.id   AF-A0A2E2AUX2-F1
#
_cell.length_a   1.000
_cell.length_b   1.000
_cell.length_c   1.000
_cell.angle_alpha   90.00
_cell.angle_beta   90.00
_cell.angle_gamma   90.00
#
_symmetry.space_group_name_H-M   'P 1'
#
loop_
_entity.id
_entity.type
_entity.pdbx_description
1 polymer ?
#
loop_
_entity_poly.entity_id
_entity_poly.type
_entity_poly.pdbx_seq_one_letter_code
_entity_poly.pdbx_strand_id
1 'polypeptide(L)'
;MRSAAARRVWKFLRGRQKEVPFATRLLLTSRMNDDADLSPLMDEFDSTAKLIEQLDFVMTIDTAVTYLAEALGMPTWLLLSAAPD
;
A
#
# COMPACT_ATOMS: atom_id res chain seq x y z
N MET A 1 -0.01 22.24 19.09
CA MET A 1 1.40 21.91 19.43
C MET A 1 1.62 20.41 19.28
N ARG A 2 2.28 19.93 18.21
CA ARG A 2 2.59 18.50 18.04
C ARG A 2 3.83 18.14 18.88
N SER A 3 3.68 17.17 19.77
CA SER A 3 4.70 16.67 20.72
C SER A 3 6.02 16.29 20.04
N ALA A 4 7.14 16.48 20.73
CA ALA A 4 8.48 16.10 20.26
C ALA A 4 8.63 14.60 19.94
N ALA A 5 7.74 13.75 20.47
CA ALA A 5 7.65 12.33 20.11
C ALA A 5 7.21 12.13 18.65
N ALA A 6 6.19 12.88 18.20
CA ALA A 6 5.66 12.78 16.83
C ALA A 6 6.71 13.19 15.78
N ARG A 7 7.57 14.17 16.11
CA ARG A 7 8.66 14.60 15.21
C ARG A 7 9.75 13.54 15.06
N ARG A 8 10.02 12.74 16.11
CA ARG A 8 11.03 11.67 16.08
C ARG A 8 10.55 10.47 15.29
N VAL A 9 9.29 10.05 15.51
CA VAL A 9 8.64 9.00 14.72
C VAL A 9 8.57 9.39 13.25
N TRP A 10 8.24 10.65 12.95
CA TRP A 10 8.16 11.10 11.56
C TRP A 10 9.53 11.16 10.86
N LYS A 11 10.61 11.54 11.56
CA LYS A 11 11.98 11.44 11.04
C LYS A 11 12.39 9.99 10.78
N PHE A 12 11.98 9.06 11.65
CA PHE A 12 12.26 7.63 11.52
C PHE A 12 11.53 7.01 10.32
N LEU A 13 10.24 7.30 10.16
CA LEU A 13 9.43 6.80 9.03
C LEU A 13 9.91 7.36 7.68
N ARG A 14 10.32 8.64 7.64
CA ARG A 14 10.89 9.24 6.43
C ARG A 14 12.23 8.61 6.01
N GLY A 15 13.03 8.11 6.97
CA GLY A 15 14.29 7.42 6.69
C GLY A 15 14.09 6.09 5.96
N ARG A 16 12.97 5.40 6.23
CA ARG A 16 12.61 4.13 5.57
C ARG A 16 12.09 4.30 4.14
N GLN A 17 11.65 5.50 3.77
CA GLN A 17 11.10 5.79 2.43
C GLN A 17 12.18 5.99 1.35
N LYS A 18 13.47 6.00 1.70
CA LYS A 18 14.52 6.52 0.80
C LYS A 18 15.44 5.54 0.09
N GLU A 19 15.34 4.21 0.27
CA GLU A 19 16.33 3.33 -0.34
C GLU A 19 15.74 2.26 -1.25
N VAL A 20 15.51 2.67 -2.50
CA VAL A 20 15.78 1.82 -3.66
C VAL A 20 17.06 2.35 -4.28
N PRO A 21 18.18 1.61 -4.24
CA PRO A 21 19.42 2.01 -4.90
C PRO A 21 19.14 2.40 -6.37
N PHE A 22 19.80 3.44 -6.88
CA PHE A 22 19.53 3.98 -8.22
C PHE A 22 19.71 2.93 -9.34
N ALA A 23 20.52 1.89 -9.11
CA ALA A 23 20.62 0.72 -9.99
C ALA A 23 19.42 -0.24 -9.91
N THR A 24 18.74 -0.32 -8.77
CA THR A 24 17.53 -1.14 -8.54
C THR A 24 16.30 -0.55 -9.22
N ARG A 25 16.27 0.77 -9.45
CA ARG A 25 15.12 1.46 -10.08
C ARG A 25 14.92 1.10 -11.55
N LEU A 26 15.97 0.69 -12.27
CA LEU A 26 15.89 0.25 -13.67
C LEU A 26 15.48 -1.23 -13.80
N LEU A 27 15.71 -2.05 -12.77
CA LEU A 27 15.32 -3.48 -12.75
C LEU A 27 13.88 -3.70 -12.25
N LEU A 28 13.35 -2.78 -11.44
CA LEU A 28 11.98 -2.89 -10.93
C LEU A 28 10.90 -2.63 -11.98
N THR A 29 11.22 -1.85 -13.01
CA THR A 29 10.26 -1.58 -14.11
C THR A 29 10.06 -2.79 -15.03
N SER A 30 10.95 -3.79 -14.98
CA SER A 30 10.90 -4.94 -15.90
C SER A 30 10.15 -6.16 -15.37
N ARG A 31 9.65 -6.14 -14.12
CA ARG A 31 8.95 -7.29 -13.50
C ARG A 31 7.47 -7.07 -13.20
N MET A 32 6.94 -5.86 -13.41
CA MET A 32 5.51 -5.54 -13.29
C MET A 32 4.77 -5.78 -14.61
N ASN A 33 5.01 -6.92 -15.28
CA ASN A 33 4.31 -7.28 -16.52
C ASN A 33 3.40 -8.51 -16.35
N ASP A 34 3.47 -9.20 -15.21
CA ASP A 34 2.52 -10.25 -14.83
C ASP A 34 1.41 -9.64 -13.96
N ASP A 35 0.86 -8.50 -14.38
CA ASP A 35 -0.32 -7.91 -13.75
C ASP A 35 -1.51 -8.80 -14.14
N ALA A 36 -1.78 -9.82 -13.34
CA ALA A 36 -2.98 -10.62 -13.47
C ALA A 36 -4.19 -9.67 -13.33
N ASP A 37 -4.93 -9.49 -14.43
CA ASP A 37 -6.17 -8.73 -14.39
C ASP A 37 -7.21 -9.52 -13.61
N LEU A 38 -7.44 -9.13 -12.36
CA LEU A 38 -8.42 -9.72 -11.46
C LEU A 38 -9.79 -9.03 -11.55
N SER A 39 -9.96 -8.02 -12.42
CA SER A 39 -11.25 -7.34 -12.62
C SER A 39 -12.42 -8.30 -12.84
N PRO A 40 -12.28 -9.42 -13.58
CA PRO A 40 -13.37 -10.39 -13.77
C PRO A 40 -13.81 -11.13 -12.49
N LEU A 41 -13.04 -11.05 -11.40
CA LEU A 41 -13.33 -11.68 -10.11
C LEU A 41 -13.89 -10.68 -9.08
N MET A 42 -14.01 -9.40 -9.44
CA MET A 42 -14.31 -8.30 -8.52
C MET A 42 -15.72 -7.71 -8.73
N ASP A 43 -16.73 -8.56 -8.97
CA ASP A 43 -18.11 -8.13 -9.19
C ASP A 43 -18.83 -7.68 -7.90
N GLU A 44 -18.39 -8.20 -6.74
CA GLU A 44 -19.02 -7.96 -5.45
C GLU A 44 -17.97 -7.69 -4.35
N PHE A 45 -18.38 -6.95 -3.31
CA PHE A 45 -17.51 -6.67 -2.16
C PHE A 45 -17.05 -7.95 -1.43
N ASP A 46 -17.87 -9.00 -1.43
CA ASP A 46 -17.54 -10.30 -0.83
C ASP A 46 -16.40 -11.00 -1.59
N SER A 47 -16.43 -10.99 -2.92
CA SER A 47 -15.36 -11.55 -3.75
C SER A 47 -14.04 -10.80 -3.54
N THR A 48 -14.12 -9.47 -3.39
CA THR A 48 -12.97 -8.63 -3.08
C THR A 48 -12.40 -8.95 -1.69
N ALA A 49 -13.25 -9.15 -0.68
CA ALA A 49 -12.83 -9.53 0.67
C ALA A 49 -12.10 -10.88 0.69
N LYS A 50 -12.67 -11.91 0.04
CA LYS A 50 -12.05 -13.24 -0.08
C LYS A 50 -10.70 -13.21 -0.76
N LEU A 51 -10.55 -12.36 -1.78
CA LEU A 51 -9.26 -12.17 -2.45
C LEU A 51 -8.25 -11.53 -1.50
N ILE A 52 -8.65 -10.48 -0.77
CA ILE A 52 -7.80 -9.78 0.21
C ILE A 52 -7.30 -10.74 1.30
N GLU A 53 -8.16 -11.63 1.81
CA GLU A 53 -7.79 -12.63 2.83
C GLU A 53 -6.71 -13.63 2.35
N GLN A 54 -6.56 -13.82 1.03
CA GLN A 54 -5.54 -14.70 0.45
C GLN A 54 -4.18 -14.01 0.23
N LEU A 55 -4.10 -12.70 0.43
CA LEU A 55 -2.86 -11.94 0.26
C LEU A 55 -2.05 -11.93 1.55
N ASP A 56 -0.72 -11.98 1.44
CA ASP A 56 0.14 -11.78 2.61
C ASP A 56 0.10 -10.33 3.12
N PHE A 57 -0.26 -9.38 2.25
CA PHE A 57 -0.19 -7.94 2.50
C PHE A 57 -0.95 -7.13 1.44
N VAL A 58 -1.51 -5.98 1.83
CA VAL A 58 -2.24 -5.05 0.95
C VAL A 58 -1.55 -3.69 0.89
N MET A 59 -1.23 -3.21 -0.32
CA MET A 59 -0.78 -1.83 -0.56
C MET A 59 -1.80 -1.12 -1.44
N THR A 60 -2.34 0.02 -0.98
CA THR A 60 -3.39 0.73 -1.73
C THR A 60 -3.37 2.24 -1.44
N ILE A 61 -4.19 3.00 -2.18
CA ILE A 61 -4.50 4.42 -1.99
C ILE A 61 -5.83 4.58 -1.23
N ASP A 62 -6.16 5.79 -0.76
CA ASP A 62 -7.36 6.06 0.06
C ASP A 62 -8.67 5.79 -0.72
N THR A 63 -9.12 4.55 -0.60
CA THR A 63 -10.23 3.94 -1.35
C THR A 63 -10.97 2.96 -0.43
N ALA A 64 -12.18 2.55 -0.83
CA ALA A 64 -12.99 1.58 -0.08
C ALA A 64 -12.24 0.26 0.23
N VAL A 65 -11.30 -0.14 -0.63
CA VAL A 65 -10.45 -1.33 -0.43
C VAL A 65 -9.54 -1.18 0.78
N THR A 66 -9.09 0.03 1.10
CA THR A 66 -8.29 0.30 2.31
C THR A 66 -9.07 -0.08 3.56
N TYR A 67 -10.26 0.47 3.70
CA TYR A 67 -11.12 0.22 4.86
C TYR A 67 -11.57 -1.23 4.93
N LEU A 68 -11.82 -1.87 3.79
CA LEU A 68 -12.14 -3.30 3.73
C LEU A 68 -10.98 -4.16 4.25
N ALA A 69 -9.75 -3.92 3.77
CA ALA A 69 -8.58 -4.67 4.22
C ALA A 69 -8.27 -4.44 5.71
N GLU A 70 -8.43 -3.20 6.21
CA GLU A 70 -8.30 -2.89 7.63
C GLU A 70 -9.37 -3.59 8.48
N ALA A 71 -10.63 -3.63 8.02
CA ALA A 71 -11.72 -4.31 8.71
C ALA A 71 -11.52 -5.83 8.78
N LEU A 72 -10.86 -6.42 7.77
CA LEU A 72 -10.48 -7.84 7.74
C LEU A 72 -9.23 -8.15 8.59
N GLY A 73 -8.57 -7.13 9.15
CA GLY A 73 -7.37 -7.29 9.98
C GLY A 73 -6.10 -7.58 9.18
N MET A 74 -6.11 -7.31 7.87
CA MET A 74 -4.96 -7.58 7.01
C MET A 74 -3.86 -6.53 7.18
N PRO A 75 -2.57 -6.91 7.13
CA PRO A 75 -1.47 -5.96 7.05
C PRO A 75 -1.64 -5.04 5.84
N THR A 76 -1.93 -3.75 6.09
CA THR A 76 -2.29 -2.79 5.04
C THR A 76 -1.39 -1.55 5.09
N TRP A 77 -0.78 -1.14 3.97
CA TRP A 77 -0.13 0.17 3.85
C TRP A 77 -0.89 1.08 2.90
N LEU A 78 -1.19 2.27 3.42
CA LEU A 78 -1.84 3.34 2.68
C LEU A 78 -0.79 4.28 2.06
N LEU A 79 -0.82 4.38 0.73
CA LEU A 79 -0.05 5.32 -0.05
C LEU A 79 -0.78 6.67 -0.10
N LEU A 80 -0.24 7.65 0.61
CA LEU A 80 -0.75 9.02 0.61
C LEU A 80 0.04 9.88 -0.37
N SER A 81 -0.66 10.76 -1.10
CA SER A 81 -0.01 11.77 -1.92
C SER A 81 0.84 12.69 -1.04
N ALA A 82 2.04 13.03 -1.52
CA ALA A 82 2.94 13.96 -0.85
C ALA A 82 2.43 15.41 -0.90
N ALA A 83 1.60 15.73 -1.89
CA ALA A 83 0.90 16.99 -2.05
C ALA A 83 -0.58 16.67 -2.29
N PRO A 84 -1.43 16.71 -1.25
CA PRO A 84 -2.87 16.68 -1.44
C PRO A 84 -3.29 18.03 -2.06
N ASP A 85 -4.11 17.98 -3.11
CA ASP A 85 -4.75 19.17 -3.69
C ASP A 85 -5.86 19.72 -2.76
#